data_AF-A0A1F6ZUJ3-F1
#
_entry.id   AF-A0A1F6ZUJ3-F1
#
_cell.length_a   1.000
_cell.length_b   1.000
_cell.length_c   1.000
_cell.angle_alpha   90.00
_cell.angle_beta   90.00
_cell.angle_gamma   90.00
#
_symmetry.space_group_name_H-M   'P 1'
#
loop_
_entity.id
_entity.type
_entity.pdbx_description
1 polymer ?
#
loop_
_entity_poly.entity_id
_entity_poly.type
_entity_poly.pdbx_seq_one_letter_code
_entity_poly.pdbx_strand_id
1 'polypeptide(L)'
;MNMTANEHILDEHLKIRVKHIVPVKPNAEAWRIIVDFISDFPDENRIIKEYYVWVTGEYLEDKGKLSANIESAQNFALQFAKMRYEKSNHQIPIENGTSLSNSEGVVVDPKEYVHPEEKL
;
A
#
# COMPACT_ATOMS: atom_id res chain seq x y z
N MET A 1 10.74 16.74 17.67
CA MET A 1 10.88 16.75 16.20
C MET A 1 9.99 15.63 15.67
N ASN A 2 8.79 15.95 15.20
CA ASN A 2 7.85 14.98 14.64
C ASN A 2 8.08 14.92 13.13
N MET A 3 8.94 14.01 12.68
CA MET A 3 9.00 13.61 11.29
C MET A 3 8.31 12.25 11.16
N THR A 4 7.40 12.15 10.18
CA THR A 4 7.22 10.98 9.31
C THR A 4 6.70 9.66 9.93
N ALA A 5 5.40 9.56 10.22
CA ALA A 5 4.70 8.26 10.27
C ALA A 5 4.10 7.85 8.90
N ASN A 6 4.18 8.72 7.89
CA ASN A 6 3.48 8.55 6.61
C ASN A 6 4.42 8.48 5.40
N GLU A 7 5.74 8.46 5.60
CA GLU A 7 6.74 8.52 4.52
C GLU A 7 7.95 7.64 4.84
N HIS A 8 8.49 6.98 3.82
CA HIS A 8 9.81 6.35 3.85
C HIS A 8 10.70 6.87 2.72
N ILE A 9 11.96 7.16 3.06
CA ILE A 9 13.00 7.43 2.07
C ILE A 9 13.44 6.09 1.46
N LEU A 10 13.49 6.03 0.12
CA LEU A 10 13.95 4.86 -0.63
C LEU A 10 15.43 5.00 -1.03
N ASP A 11 15.83 6.18 -1.53
CA ASP A 11 17.21 6.55 -1.84
C ASP A 11 17.42 8.08 -1.75
N GLU A 12 18.54 8.59 -2.27
CA GLU A 12 18.90 10.02 -2.23
C GLU A 12 17.90 10.97 -2.91
N HIS A 13 17.12 10.46 -3.87
CA HIS A 13 16.20 11.26 -4.69
C HIS A 13 14.78 10.70 -4.74
N LEU A 14 14.52 9.56 -4.09
CA LEU A 14 13.24 8.87 -4.15
C LEU A 14 12.72 8.58 -2.75
N LYS A 15 11.44 8.91 -2.53
CA LYS A 15 10.69 8.60 -1.32
C LYS A 15 9.30 8.09 -1.65
N ILE A 16 8.68 7.41 -0.69
CA ILE A 16 7.30 6.97 -0.78
C ILE A 16 6.47 7.57 0.35
N ARG A 17 5.22 7.94 0.07
CA ARG A 17 4.33 8.54 1.06
C ARG A 17 2.91 8.01 0.92
N VAL A 18 2.23 7.76 2.03
CA VAL A 18 0.79 7.47 1.98
C VAL A 18 0.03 8.75 1.66
N LYS A 19 -0.60 8.78 0.48
CA LYS A 19 -1.48 9.86 0.04
C LYS A 19 -2.86 9.73 0.66
N HIS A 20 -3.40 8.51 0.67
CA HIS A 20 -4.76 8.25 1.10
C HIS A 20 -4.91 6.83 1.63
N ILE A 21 -5.74 6.68 2.66
CA ILE A 21 -6.17 5.40 3.21
C ILE A 21 -7.66 5.49 3.52
N VAL A 22 -8.41 4.48 3.10
CA VAL A 22 -9.87 4.40 3.33
C VAL A 22 -10.28 2.95 3.58
N PRO A 23 -11.11 2.66 4.59
CA PRO A 23 -11.70 1.34 4.73
C PRO A 23 -12.67 1.06 3.57
N VAL A 24 -12.78 -0.19 3.11
CA VAL A 24 -13.68 -0.54 1.99
C VAL A 24 -15.15 -0.31 2.31
N LYS A 25 -15.53 -0.51 3.57
CA LYS A 25 -16.86 -0.19 4.13
C LYS A 25 -16.72 0.19 5.61
N PRO A 26 -17.69 0.90 6.21
CA PRO A 26 -17.67 1.19 7.63
C PRO A 26 -17.48 -0.08 8.46
N ASN A 27 -16.59 -0.02 9.45
CA ASN A 27 -16.23 -1.13 10.35
C ASN A 27 -15.64 -2.39 9.67
N ALA A 28 -15.23 -2.31 8.40
CA ALA A 28 -14.45 -3.39 7.80
C ALA A 28 -12.98 -3.27 8.15
N GLU A 29 -12.38 -4.40 8.51
CA GLU A 29 -10.94 -4.58 8.61
C GLU A 29 -10.36 -4.86 7.22
N ALA A 30 -10.57 -3.94 6.30
CA ALA A 30 -9.96 -4.00 4.97
C ALA A 30 -9.82 -2.57 4.44
N TRP A 31 -8.66 -2.28 3.86
CA TRP A 31 -8.27 -0.92 3.49
C TRP A 31 -7.75 -0.85 2.07
N ARG A 32 -8.13 0.23 1.37
CA ARG A 32 -7.49 0.70 0.15
C ARG A 32 -6.52 1.82 0.49
N ILE A 33 -5.27 1.65 0.11
CA ILE A 33 -4.19 2.57 0.43
C ILE A 33 -3.50 3.01 -0.86
N ILE A 34 -3.27 4.32 -1.01
CA ILE A 34 -2.54 4.89 -2.14
C ILE A 34 -1.20 5.39 -1.62
N VAL A 35 -0.12 4.83 -2.17
CA VAL A 35 1.27 5.20 -1.88
C VAL A 35 1.85 5.94 -3.08
N ASP A 36 2.21 7.21 -2.91
CA ASP A 36 2.91 7.98 -3.92
C ASP A 36 4.39 7.61 -3.90
N PHE A 37 4.97 7.30 -5.06
CA PHE A 37 6.41 7.38 -5.31
C PHE A 37 6.73 8.80 -5.77
N ILE A 38 7.60 9.48 -5.03
CA ILE A 38 7.92 10.88 -5.19
C ILE A 38 9.42 10.99 -5.45
N SER A 39 9.80 11.65 -6.55
CA SER A 39 11.18 11.98 -6.83
C SER A 39 11.45 13.46 -6.57
N ASP A 40 12.63 13.75 -6.05
CA ASP A 40 13.16 15.10 -5.90
C ASP A 40 14.16 15.48 -7.01
N PHE A 41 14.20 14.72 -8.12
CA PHE A 41 15.05 14.99 -9.29
C PHE A 41 14.33 14.74 -10.63
N PRO A 42 14.51 15.61 -11.65
CA PRO A 42 15.20 16.91 -11.60
C PRO A 42 14.38 17.99 -10.86
N ASP A 43 13.08 17.75 -10.68
CA ASP A 43 12.16 18.65 -9.99
C ASP A 43 11.85 18.11 -8.58
N GLU A 44 11.83 18.99 -7.59
CA GLU A 44 11.47 18.61 -6.22
C GLU A 44 10.01 18.15 -6.10
N ASN A 45 9.78 17.13 -5.27
CA ASN A 45 8.47 16.60 -4.89
C ASN A 45 7.58 16.16 -6.07
N ARG A 46 8.19 15.72 -7.17
CA ARG A 46 7.47 15.23 -8.34
C ARG A 46 6.90 13.83 -8.08
N ILE A 47 5.58 13.69 -8.17
CA ILE A 47 4.93 12.37 -8.13
C ILE A 47 5.28 11.61 -9.43
N ILE A 48 5.93 10.46 -9.28
CA ILE A 48 6.32 9.58 -10.37
C ILE A 48 5.27 8.50 -10.60
N LYS A 49 4.69 7.97 -9.51
CA LYS A 49 3.69 6.91 -9.58
C LYS A 49 2.80 6.89 -8.35
N GLU A 50 1.53 6.56 -8.54
CA GLU A 50 0.64 6.12 -7.47
C GLU A 50 0.58 4.59 -7.45
N TYR A 51 0.81 3.98 -6.29
CA TYR A 51 0.78 2.55 -6.08
C TYR A 51 -0.33 2.16 -5.10
N TYR A 52 -1.22 1.28 -5.54
CA TYR A 52 -2.40 0.87 -4.78
C TYR A 52 -2.09 -0.37 -3.94
N VAL A 53 -2.28 -0.30 -2.64
CA VAL A 53 -2.19 -1.45 -1.73
C VAL A 53 -3.56 -1.71 -1.15
N TRP A 54 -4.12 -2.88 -1.45
CA TRP A 54 -5.30 -3.40 -0.80
C TRP A 54 -4.90 -4.46 0.20
N VAL A 55 -5.36 -4.34 1.44
CA VAL A 55 -4.99 -5.27 2.50
C VAL A 55 -6.16 -5.54 3.43
N THR A 56 -6.35 -6.81 3.81
CA THR A 56 -7.32 -7.23 4.83
C THR A 56 -6.67 -7.32 6.22
N GLY A 57 -7.47 -7.18 7.26
CA GLY A 57 -7.07 -7.35 8.66
C GLY A 57 -6.52 -8.75 8.91
N GLU A 58 -7.18 -9.77 8.39
CA GLU A 58 -6.69 -11.16 8.43
C GLU A 58 -5.29 -11.31 7.83
N TYR A 59 -4.99 -10.64 6.71
CA TYR A 59 -3.65 -10.68 6.13
C TYR A 59 -2.63 -9.98 7.04
N LEU A 60 -3.00 -8.82 7.62
CA LEU A 60 -2.15 -8.11 8.58
C LEU A 60 -1.84 -8.99 9.79
N GLU A 61 -2.82 -9.69 10.35
CA GLU A 61 -2.65 -10.52 11.54
C GLU A 61 -1.88 -11.81 11.23
N ASP A 62 -2.26 -12.53 10.18
CA ASP A 62 -1.71 -13.85 9.89
C ASP A 62 -0.35 -13.78 9.21
N LYS A 63 -0.18 -12.88 8.25
CA LYS A 63 1.04 -12.75 7.43
C LYS A 63 1.90 -11.59 7.88
N GLY A 64 1.28 -10.44 8.17
CA GLY A 64 1.97 -9.24 8.64
C GLY A 64 2.45 -9.34 10.09
N LYS A 65 1.79 -10.17 10.92
CA LYS A 65 1.96 -10.19 12.38
C LYS A 65 1.73 -8.81 13.02
N LEU A 66 0.76 -8.08 12.47
CA LEU A 66 0.34 -6.75 12.90
C LEU A 66 -1.13 -6.77 13.30
N SER A 67 -1.55 -5.85 14.16
CA SER A 67 -2.97 -5.71 14.50
C SER A 67 -3.81 -5.29 13.29
N ALA A 68 -5.05 -5.78 13.21
CA ALA A 68 -6.02 -5.36 12.19
C ALA A 68 -6.56 -3.94 12.45
N ASN A 69 -5.73 -2.91 12.26
CA ASN A 69 -6.12 -1.51 12.39
C ASN A 69 -5.51 -0.60 11.31
N ILE A 70 -6.07 0.60 11.18
CA ILE A 70 -5.71 1.56 10.12
C ILE A 70 -4.23 1.99 10.17
N GLU A 71 -3.68 2.14 11.38
CA GLU A 71 -2.27 2.52 11.57
C GLU A 71 -1.33 1.41 11.11
N SER A 72 -1.65 0.16 11.46
CA SER A 72 -0.90 -1.02 11.01
C SER A 72 -1.00 -1.21 9.50
N ALA A 73 -2.19 -1.01 8.92
CA ALA A 73 -2.40 -1.07 7.48
C ALA A 73 -1.56 -0.01 6.75
N GLN A 74 -1.52 1.21 7.27
CA GLN A 74 -0.70 2.31 6.73
C GLN A 74 0.79 1.98 6.75
N ASN A 75 1.30 1.57 7.92
CA ASN A 75 2.71 1.20 8.10
C ASN A 75 3.08 0.01 7.19
N PHE A 76 2.20 -0.99 7.13
CA PHE A 76 2.34 -2.13 6.26
C PHE A 76 2.46 -1.74 4.79
N ALA A 77 1.60 -0.84 4.29
CA ALA A 77 1.63 -0.42 2.88
C ALA A 77 2.95 0.29 2.51
N LEU A 78 3.49 1.14 3.39
CA LEU A 78 4.79 1.76 3.18
C LEU A 78 5.93 0.73 3.18
N GLN A 79 5.95 -0.19 4.13
CA GLN A 79 6.95 -1.26 4.18
C GLN A 79 6.85 -2.18 2.96
N PHE A 80 5.63 -2.48 2.52
CA PHE A 80 5.38 -3.31 1.35
C PHE A 80 5.88 -2.64 0.08
N ALA A 81 5.54 -1.36 -0.15
CA ALA A 81 6.01 -0.61 -1.32
C ALA A 81 7.54 -0.49 -1.35
N LYS A 82 8.17 -0.25 -0.19
CA LYS A 82 9.63 -0.27 -0.05
C LYS A 82 10.22 -1.65 -0.40
N MET A 83 9.67 -2.72 0.16
CA MET A 83 10.12 -4.08 -0.16
C MET A 83 9.96 -4.40 -1.65
N ARG A 84 8.89 -3.93 -2.31
CA ARG A 84 8.70 -4.11 -3.76
C ARG A 84 9.76 -3.39 -4.57
N TYR A 85 10.12 -2.17 -4.19
CA TYR A 85 11.21 -1.40 -4.80
C TYR A 85 12.55 -2.15 -4.68
N GLU A 86 12.91 -2.59 -3.47
CA GLU A 86 14.15 -3.33 -3.20
C GLU A 86 14.21 -4.65 -4.00
N LYS A 87 13.12 -5.42 -4.02
CA LYS A 87 13.04 -6.67 -4.80
C LYS A 87 13.07 -6.47 -6.31
N SER A 88 12.78 -5.26 -6.78
CA SER A 88 12.81 -4.90 -8.21
C SER A 88 14.15 -4.28 -8.61
N ASN A 89 15.24 -4.60 -7.91
CA ASN A 89 16.56 -4.00 -8.12
C ASN A 89 16.52 -2.46 -8.08
N HIS A 90 15.79 -1.89 -7.12
CA HIS A 90 15.65 -0.44 -6.96
C HIS A 90 15.00 0.23 -8.17
N GLN A 91 14.05 -0.47 -8.82
CA GLN A 91 13.19 0.11 -9.84
C GLN A 91 11.80 0.36 -9.26
N ILE A 92 11.18 1.46 -9.67
CA ILE A 92 9.77 1.73 -9.35
C ILE A 92 8.94 0.57 -9.93
N PRO A 93 8.10 -0.09 -9.12
CA PRO A 93 7.32 -1.24 -9.57
C PRO A 93 6.50 -0.91 -10.82
N ILE A 94 6.52 -1.79 -11.82
CA ILE A 94 5.79 -1.57 -13.08
C ILE A 94 4.28 -1.76 -12.91
N GLU A 95 3.87 -2.63 -11.98
CA GLU A 95 2.47 -2.84 -11.66
C GLU A 95 1.85 -1.66 -10.91
N ASN A 96 0.55 -1.45 -11.06
CA ASN A 96 -0.14 -0.31 -10.42
C ASN A 96 -0.44 -0.56 -8.94
N GLY A 97 -0.34 -1.79 -8.45
CA GLY A 97 -0.70 -2.12 -7.08
C GLY A 97 -0.77 -3.61 -6.84
N THR A 98 -1.19 -3.95 -5.62
CA THR A 98 -1.40 -5.34 -5.19
C THR A 98 -2.66 -5.46 -4.34
N SER A 99 -3.20 -6.67 -4.29
CA SER A 99 -4.22 -7.08 -3.33
C SER A 99 -3.65 -8.18 -2.44
N LEU A 100 -3.79 -8.00 -1.12
CA LEU A 100 -3.19 -8.84 -0.09
C LEU A 100 -4.29 -9.34 0.84
N SER A 101 -4.69 -10.58 0.58
CA SER A 101 -5.70 -11.33 1.32
C SER A 101 -5.18 -12.75 1.56
N ASN A 102 -5.73 -13.41 2.59
CA ASN A 102 -5.39 -14.82 2.87
C ASN A 102 -6.12 -15.80 1.93
N SER A 103 -7.13 -15.34 1.20
CA SER A 103 -7.71 -16.04 0.05
C SER A 103 -6.72 -16.03 -1.12
N GLU A 104 -6.39 -17.20 -1.64
CA GLU A 104 -5.45 -17.37 -2.75
C GLU A 104 -5.76 -16.46 -3.95
N GLY A 105 -4.85 -15.51 -4.22
CA GLY A 105 -4.50 -15.08 -5.57
C GLY A 105 -5.58 -14.49 -6.47
N VAL A 106 -6.13 -13.31 -6.14
CA VAL A 106 -6.84 -12.50 -7.15
C VAL A 106 -6.24 -11.10 -7.21
N VAL A 107 -5.49 -10.82 -8.28
CA VAL A 107 -5.26 -9.45 -8.75
C VAL A 107 -6.57 -9.02 -9.39
N VAL A 108 -7.33 -8.20 -8.70
CA VAL A 108 -8.61 -7.66 -9.20
C VAL A 108 -8.38 -6.23 -9.64
N ASP A 109 -8.92 -5.86 -10.80
CA ASP A 109 -8.98 -4.46 -11.21
C ASP A 109 -9.67 -3.66 -10.06
N PRO A 110 -9.05 -2.57 -9.55
CA PRO A 110 -9.61 -1.76 -8.47
C PRO A 110 -11.05 -1.29 -8.66
N LYS A 111 -11.54 -1.25 -9.91
CA LYS A 111 -12.93 -0.86 -10.24
C LYS A 111 -13.93 -2.01 -10.20
N GLU A 112 -13.46 -3.26 -10.19
CA GLU A 112 -14.30 -4.45 -10.29
C GLU A 112 -14.30 -5.33 -9.03
N TYR A 113 -13.60 -4.91 -7.96
CA TYR A 113 -13.60 -5.65 -6.70
C TYR A 113 -14.96 -5.57 -6.00
N VAL A 114 -15.71 -6.69 -6.07
CA VAL A 114 -16.85 -6.98 -5.19
C VAL A 114 -16.46 -8.16 -4.31
N HIS A 115 -16.49 -7.96 -2.99
CA HIS A 115 -16.12 -8.95 -1.98
C HIS A 115 -17.03 -10.20 -2.04
N PRO A 116 -16.55 -11.44 -1.81
CA PRO A 116 -17.34 -12.65 -2.02
C PRO A 116 -18.41 -12.97 -0.95
N GLU A 117 -18.84 -12.01 -0.13
CA GLU A 117 -19.97 -12.23 0.80
C GLU A 117 -21.28 -11.60 0.31
N GLU A 118 -21.31 -11.06 -0.91
CA GLU A 118 -22.54 -10.47 -1.49
C GLU A 118 -23.20 -11.32 -2.58
N LYS A 119 -22.87 -12.62 -2.67
CA LYS A 119 -23.72 -13.58 -3.39
C LYS A 119 -23.74 -14.93 -2.66
N LEU A 120 -24.83 -15.10 -1.88
CA LEU A 120 -25.36 -16.29 -1.19
C LEU A 120 -25.03 -16.40 0.30
#